data_AF-A0A1T1B902-F1
#
_entry.id   AF-A0A1T1B902-F1
#
_cell.length_a   1.000
_cell.length_b   1.000
_cell.length_c   1.000
_cell.angle_alpha   90.00
_cell.angle_beta   90.00
_cell.angle_gamma   90.00
#
_symmetry.space_group_name_H-M   'P 1'
#
loop_
_entity.id
_entity.type
_entity.pdbx_description
1 polymer ?
#
loop_
_entity_poly.entity_id
_entity_poly.type
_entity_poly.pdbx_seq_one_letter_code
_entity_poly.pdbx_strand_id
1 'polypeptide(L)'
;MARAKTKTEPTTASPFTAFDALMATAAVDSQIQALADSGADTLTLDAALTEATQAAQRRWGLGLHHLKHAARMDGDDIVFLTDERPTATLSQGVEALARAYEDMRATDERGLSLWGALGEGHRVPGDAPAARLKVLIEDARDFETHWTSGRGEQFYRTWRSGETLHAEVARPASAEAALSDAAWDVITSIKDRVFQRELMRRSEEVGMLGALLGARHAGARSNLSLLPDAHFTVQAAVHTVTGPDARNADTHRALLRAASAELDELQSHTTRQLAEVLRHGLKNN
;
A
#
# COMPACT_ATOMS: atom_id res chain seq x y z
N MET A 1 -27.48 49.06 -10.40
CA MET A 1 -26.55 48.09 -11.02
C MET A 1 -26.27 46.99 -10.00
N ALA A 2 -26.81 45.80 -10.21
CA ALA A 2 -26.62 44.65 -9.32
C ALA A 2 -25.39 43.86 -9.77
N ARG A 3 -24.44 43.68 -8.86
CA ARG A 3 -23.20 42.92 -9.08
C ARG A 3 -23.56 41.43 -9.14
N ALA A 4 -23.32 40.80 -10.29
CA ALA A 4 -23.51 39.36 -10.46
C ALA A 4 -22.59 38.60 -9.48
N LYS A 5 -23.19 37.76 -8.63
CA LYS A 5 -22.46 36.78 -7.83
C LYS A 5 -22.00 35.67 -8.79
N THR A 6 -20.71 35.64 -9.09
CA THR A 6 -20.06 34.49 -9.73
C THR A 6 -20.26 33.29 -8.80
N LYS A 7 -21.00 32.30 -9.29
CA LYS A 7 -21.15 30.99 -8.66
C LYS A 7 -19.78 30.32 -8.78
N THR A 8 -19.07 30.15 -7.67
CA THR A 8 -17.86 29.34 -7.63
C THR A 8 -18.29 27.91 -7.95
N GLU A 9 -17.95 27.43 -9.15
CA GLU A 9 -18.01 26.00 -9.44
C GLU A 9 -17.03 25.30 -8.48
N PRO A 10 -17.43 24.19 -7.83
CA PRO A 10 -16.50 23.40 -7.05
C PRO A 10 -15.43 22.90 -8.03
N THR A 11 -14.19 23.34 -7.84
CA THR A 11 -13.02 22.77 -8.52
C THR A 11 -13.01 21.29 -8.17
N THR A 12 -13.47 20.42 -9.08
CA THR A 12 -13.26 18.98 -8.97
C THR A 12 -11.77 18.77 -8.92
N ALA A 13 -11.27 18.23 -7.80
CA ALA A 13 -9.86 17.92 -7.64
C ALA A 13 -9.40 17.05 -8.82
N SER A 14 -8.24 17.38 -9.38
CA SER A 14 -7.68 16.64 -10.52
C SER A 14 -7.59 15.14 -10.19
N PRO A 15 -8.01 14.24 -11.10
CA PRO A 15 -7.88 12.80 -10.89
C PRO A 15 -6.43 12.39 -10.64
N PHE A 16 -5.46 13.11 -11.22
CA PHE A 16 -4.04 12.85 -11.00
C PHE A 16 -3.60 13.16 -9.56
N THR A 17 -4.10 14.24 -8.95
CA THR A 17 -3.80 14.54 -7.55
C THR A 17 -4.40 13.50 -6.60
N ALA A 18 -5.62 13.03 -6.90
CA ALA A 18 -6.25 11.95 -6.14
C ALA A 18 -5.50 10.61 -6.30
N PHE A 19 -4.99 10.33 -7.50
CA PHE A 19 -4.14 9.17 -7.76
C PHE A 19 -2.81 9.26 -7.01
N ASP A 20 -2.14 10.41 -7.07
CA ASP A 20 -0.89 10.66 -6.34
C ASP A 20 -1.10 10.47 -4.82
N ALA A 21 -2.22 10.94 -4.27
CA ALA A 21 -2.58 10.73 -2.86
C ALA A 21 -2.84 9.24 -2.53
N LEU A 22 -3.43 8.47 -3.45
CA LEU A 22 -3.59 7.03 -3.28
C LEU A 22 -2.23 6.30 -3.29
N MET A 23 -1.35 6.64 -4.23
CA MET A 23 -0.02 6.05 -4.34
C MET A 23 0.87 6.36 -3.13
N ALA A 24 0.69 7.53 -2.50
CA ALA A 24 1.38 7.91 -1.28
C ALA A 24 1.13 6.94 -0.12
N THR A 25 -0.01 6.23 -0.06
CA THR A 25 -0.27 5.20 0.97
C THR A 25 0.69 4.01 0.89
N ALA A 26 1.30 3.79 -0.28
CA ALA A 26 2.36 2.83 -0.53
C ALA A 26 3.74 3.48 -0.55
N ALA A 27 3.87 4.75 -0.13
CA ALA A 27 5.07 5.58 -0.26
C ALA A 27 5.64 5.59 -1.69
N VAL A 28 4.75 5.56 -2.70
CA VAL A 28 5.11 5.71 -4.11
C VAL A 28 4.91 7.18 -4.49
N ASP A 29 5.99 7.85 -4.86
CA ASP A 29 5.94 9.21 -5.41
C ASP A 29 5.68 9.13 -6.91
N SER A 30 4.41 9.08 -7.30
CA SER A 30 4.01 8.83 -8.69
C SER A 30 4.10 10.04 -9.61
N GLN A 31 4.07 11.26 -9.06
CA GLN A 31 4.21 12.53 -9.78
C GLN A 31 3.33 12.66 -11.04
N ILE A 32 2.16 12.03 -11.06
CA ILE A 32 1.32 11.97 -12.27
C ILE A 32 0.77 13.35 -12.61
N GLN A 33 0.41 14.15 -11.60
CA GLN A 33 -0.02 15.54 -11.83
C GLN A 33 1.08 16.35 -12.51
N ALA A 34 2.32 16.25 -12.04
CA ALA A 34 3.46 16.97 -12.61
C ALA A 34 3.77 16.50 -14.04
N LEU A 35 3.65 15.19 -14.29
CA LEU A 35 3.81 14.61 -15.63
C LEU A 35 2.73 15.13 -16.59
N ALA A 36 1.47 15.19 -16.15
CA ALA A 36 0.38 15.76 -16.94
C ALA A 36 0.59 17.25 -17.24
N ASP A 37 1.02 18.04 -16.24
CA ASP A 37 1.31 19.47 -16.39
C ASP A 37 2.48 19.74 -17.37
N SER A 38 3.37 18.77 -17.56
CA SER A 38 4.46 18.84 -18.55
C SER A 38 4.00 18.64 -20.00
N GLY A 39 2.73 18.25 -20.21
CA GLY A 39 2.17 17.98 -21.54
C GLY A 39 2.50 16.59 -22.10
N ALA A 40 2.75 15.60 -21.21
CA ALA A 40 2.95 14.21 -21.61
C ALA A 40 1.74 13.66 -22.39
N ASP A 41 1.98 12.77 -23.36
CA ASP A 41 0.92 12.12 -24.10
C ASP A 41 0.20 11.03 -23.27
N THR A 42 -0.97 10.60 -23.72
CA THR A 42 -1.80 9.62 -23.00
C THR A 42 -1.09 8.28 -22.82
N LEU A 43 -0.29 7.84 -23.79
CA LEU A 43 0.44 6.58 -23.69
C LEU A 43 1.49 6.63 -22.57
N THR A 44 2.19 7.76 -22.46
CA THR A 44 3.19 8.01 -21.40
C THR A 44 2.52 8.09 -20.04
N LEU A 45 1.37 8.75 -19.94
CA LEU A 45 0.58 8.81 -18.70
C LEU A 45 0.08 7.42 -18.28
N ASP A 46 -0.48 6.64 -19.20
CA ASP A 46 -0.97 5.28 -18.92
C ASP A 46 0.15 4.34 -18.46
N ALA A 47 1.34 4.47 -19.05
CA ALA A 47 2.52 3.73 -18.62
C ALA A 47 2.93 4.11 -17.19
N ALA A 48 2.98 5.40 -16.86
CA ALA A 48 3.32 5.88 -15.53
C ALA A 48 2.27 5.48 -14.47
N LEU A 49 0.98 5.58 -14.79
CA LEU A 49 -0.13 5.11 -13.96
C LEU A 49 0.00 3.62 -13.66
N THR A 50 0.29 2.81 -14.68
CA THR A 50 0.49 1.36 -14.55
C THR A 50 1.70 1.04 -13.69
N GLU A 51 2.84 1.70 -13.90
CA GLU A 51 4.06 1.50 -13.11
C GLU A 51 3.84 1.82 -11.63
N ALA A 52 3.23 2.97 -11.34
CA ALA A 52 2.91 3.38 -9.99
C ALA A 52 1.94 2.40 -9.30
N THR A 53 0.91 1.94 -10.02
CA THR A 53 -0.06 0.96 -9.50
C THR A 53 0.64 -0.36 -9.16
N GLN A 54 1.53 -0.86 -10.03
CA GLN A 54 2.28 -2.08 -9.78
C GLN A 54 3.25 -1.94 -8.60
N ALA A 55 3.90 -0.78 -8.45
CA ALA A 55 4.75 -0.49 -7.30
C ALA A 55 3.93 -0.46 -5.99
N ALA A 56 2.74 0.15 -6.02
CA ALA A 56 1.84 0.18 -4.87
C ALA A 56 1.35 -1.22 -4.48
N GLN A 57 0.95 -2.05 -5.44
CA GLN A 57 0.53 -3.44 -5.19
C GLN A 57 1.61 -4.28 -4.49
N ARG A 58 2.89 -4.08 -4.84
CA ARG A 58 4.03 -4.74 -4.19
C ARG A 58 4.19 -4.33 -2.72
N ARG A 59 3.68 -3.17 -2.32
CA ARG A 59 3.83 -2.61 -0.98
C ARG A 59 2.58 -2.74 -0.11
N TRP A 60 1.39 -2.65 -0.69
CA TRP A 60 0.14 -2.89 0.01
C TRP A 60 0.00 -4.34 0.49
N GLY A 61 0.75 -5.28 -0.09
CA GLY A 61 0.81 -6.66 0.40
C GLY A 61 -0.52 -7.41 0.29
N LEU A 62 -1.37 -7.03 -0.68
CA LEU A 62 -2.69 -7.63 -0.85
C LEU A 62 -2.62 -9.10 -1.31
N GLY A 63 -1.46 -9.53 -1.82
CA GLY A 63 -1.23 -10.90 -2.25
C GLY A 63 -1.82 -11.23 -3.62
N LEU A 64 -1.95 -10.22 -4.47
CA LEU A 64 -2.54 -10.30 -5.81
C LEU A 64 -1.49 -10.39 -6.92
N HIS A 65 -0.30 -10.94 -6.63
CA HIS A 65 0.81 -11.04 -7.59
C HIS A 65 0.52 -11.92 -8.80
N HIS A 66 -0.47 -12.81 -8.70
CA HIS A 66 -0.92 -13.68 -9.79
C HIS A 66 -1.81 -12.96 -10.82
N LEU A 67 -2.26 -11.74 -10.52
CA LEU A 67 -3.06 -10.90 -11.42
C LEU A 67 -2.17 -9.86 -12.09
N LYS A 68 -2.51 -9.47 -13.31
CA LYS A 68 -1.89 -8.34 -14.01
C LYS A 68 -2.58 -7.04 -13.62
N HIS A 69 -1.85 -6.13 -12.98
CA HIS A 69 -2.35 -4.82 -12.57
C HIS A 69 -1.96 -3.75 -13.59
N ALA A 70 -2.92 -2.92 -13.98
CA ALA A 70 -2.70 -1.76 -14.81
C ALA A 70 -3.62 -0.61 -14.37
N ALA A 71 -3.26 0.61 -14.78
CA ALA A 71 -4.11 1.77 -14.67
C ALA A 71 -3.94 2.62 -15.93
N ARG A 72 -5.03 3.23 -16.39
CA ARG A 72 -5.02 4.11 -17.56
C ARG A 72 -6.09 5.19 -17.45
N MET A 73 -5.94 6.21 -18.26
CA MET A 73 -6.97 7.21 -18.47
C MET A 73 -8.18 6.62 -19.21
N ASP A 74 -9.36 7.02 -18.77
CA ASP A 74 -10.63 6.77 -19.45
C ASP A 74 -11.48 8.06 -19.41
N GLY A 75 -11.35 8.88 -20.47
CA GLY A 75 -11.86 10.25 -20.46
C GLY A 75 -11.14 11.11 -19.43
N ASP A 76 -11.89 11.68 -18.49
CA ASP A 76 -11.38 12.55 -17.41
C ASP A 76 -11.20 11.79 -16.08
N ASP A 77 -11.21 10.45 -16.10
CA ASP A 77 -11.06 9.60 -14.92
C ASP A 77 -9.94 8.56 -15.11
N ILE A 78 -9.52 7.93 -14.02
CA ILE A 78 -8.54 6.85 -14.01
C ILE A 78 -9.25 5.54 -13.71
N VAL A 79 -9.07 4.56 -14.58
CA VAL A 79 -9.59 3.20 -14.39
C VAL A 79 -8.46 2.25 -14.00
N PHE A 80 -8.69 1.47 -12.94
CA PHE A 80 -7.82 0.39 -12.52
C PHE A 80 -8.26 -0.91 -13.19
N LEU A 81 -7.31 -1.70 -13.66
CA LEU A 81 -7.56 -2.97 -14.33
C LEU A 81 -6.82 -4.12 -13.64
N THR A 82 -7.51 -5.24 -13.54
CA THR A 82 -6.96 -6.55 -13.19
C THR A 82 -7.21 -7.50 -14.35
N ASP A 83 -6.14 -8.08 -14.91
CA ASP A 83 -6.20 -8.95 -16.09
C ASP A 83 -6.98 -8.32 -17.27
N GLU A 84 -6.64 -7.05 -17.57
CA GLU A 84 -7.22 -6.23 -18.66
C GLU A 84 -8.71 -5.89 -18.49
N ARG A 85 -9.33 -6.25 -17.36
CA ARG A 85 -10.73 -5.93 -17.05
C ARG A 85 -10.82 -4.77 -16.06
N PRO A 86 -11.74 -3.80 -16.26
CA PRO A 86 -11.99 -2.75 -15.28
C PRO A 86 -12.39 -3.34 -13.91
N THR A 87 -11.65 -2.94 -12.89
CA THR A 87 -11.85 -3.35 -11.49
C THR A 87 -12.61 -2.28 -10.72
N ALA A 88 -12.17 -1.03 -10.84
CA ALA A 88 -12.77 0.15 -10.24
C ALA A 88 -12.31 1.41 -11.00
N THR A 89 -13.02 2.51 -10.78
CA THR A 89 -12.57 3.83 -11.23
C THR A 89 -12.25 4.72 -10.04
N LEU A 90 -11.33 5.67 -10.22
CA LEU A 90 -10.90 6.54 -9.13
C LEU A 90 -12.03 7.44 -8.62
N SER A 91 -12.92 7.89 -9.51
CA SER A 91 -14.11 8.67 -9.14
C SER A 91 -15.11 7.95 -8.23
N GLN A 92 -15.10 6.61 -8.20
CA GLN A 92 -15.91 5.83 -7.25
C GLN A 92 -15.39 5.93 -5.80
N GLY A 93 -14.18 6.46 -5.62
CA GLY A 93 -13.54 6.65 -4.33
C GLY A 93 -12.67 5.47 -3.90
N VAL A 94 -11.72 5.75 -3.00
CA VAL A 94 -10.71 4.77 -2.56
C VAL A 94 -11.32 3.59 -1.81
N GLU A 95 -12.40 3.80 -1.06
CA GLU A 95 -13.14 2.71 -0.40
C GLU A 95 -13.69 1.69 -1.42
N ALA A 96 -14.18 2.15 -2.58
CA ALA A 96 -14.71 1.26 -3.61
C ALA A 96 -13.59 0.41 -4.23
N LEU A 97 -12.43 1.01 -4.48
CA LEU A 97 -11.23 0.30 -4.95
C LEU A 97 -10.75 -0.73 -3.92
N ALA A 98 -10.68 -0.35 -2.64
CA ALA A 98 -10.26 -1.25 -1.58
C ALA A 98 -11.19 -2.46 -1.46
N ARG A 99 -12.51 -2.26 -1.53
CA ARG A 99 -13.50 -3.35 -1.55
C ARG A 99 -13.32 -4.25 -2.77
N ALA A 100 -13.12 -3.67 -3.96
CA ALA A 100 -12.92 -4.43 -5.19
C ALA A 100 -11.67 -5.33 -5.11
N TYR A 101 -10.58 -4.86 -4.50
CA TYR A 101 -9.42 -5.70 -4.25
C TYR A 101 -9.65 -6.71 -3.12
N GLU A 102 -10.36 -6.36 -2.06
CA GLU A 102 -10.67 -7.27 -0.95
C GLU A 102 -11.44 -8.51 -1.43
N ASP A 103 -12.39 -8.34 -2.37
CA ASP A 103 -13.12 -9.45 -2.99
C ASP A 103 -12.21 -10.45 -3.75
N MET A 104 -11.00 -10.03 -4.13
CA MET A 104 -10.00 -10.86 -4.80
C MET A 104 -8.99 -11.48 -3.82
N ARG A 105 -8.95 -11.01 -2.57
CA ARG A 105 -8.00 -11.50 -1.57
C ARG A 105 -8.46 -12.81 -0.95
N ALA A 106 -7.49 -13.58 -0.50
CA ALA A 106 -7.70 -14.73 0.35
C ALA A 106 -6.55 -14.76 1.35
N THR A 107 -6.82 -14.53 2.63
CA THR A 107 -5.81 -14.46 3.69
C THR A 107 -5.96 -15.59 4.69
N ASP A 108 -4.85 -16.01 5.29
CA ASP A 108 -4.84 -16.91 6.44
C ASP A 108 -5.08 -16.15 7.76
N GLU A 109 -5.04 -16.87 8.89
CA GLU A 109 -5.23 -16.32 10.23
C GLU A 109 -4.18 -15.27 10.65
N ARG A 110 -3.03 -15.22 9.95
CA ARG A 110 -1.94 -14.26 10.19
C ARG A 110 -2.08 -13.03 9.30
N GLY A 111 -3.06 -13.00 8.39
CA GLY A 111 -3.23 -11.96 7.39
C GLY A 111 -2.34 -12.13 6.15
N LEU A 112 -1.69 -13.28 5.98
CA LEU A 112 -0.86 -13.57 4.80
C LEU A 112 -1.70 -14.14 3.68
N SER A 113 -1.36 -13.79 2.43
CA SER A 113 -2.08 -14.30 1.26
C SER A 113 -1.92 -15.81 1.11
N LEU A 114 -3.05 -16.49 0.89
CA LEU A 114 -3.13 -17.90 0.54
C LEU A 114 -2.79 -18.15 -0.93
N TRP A 115 -2.94 -17.14 -1.78
CA TRP A 115 -2.66 -17.22 -3.21
C TRP A 115 -1.17 -17.41 -3.49
N GLY A 116 -0.88 -18.28 -4.46
CA GLY A 116 0.45 -18.37 -5.06
C GLY A 116 0.69 -17.16 -5.97
N ALA A 117 1.92 -16.67 -6.04
CA ALA A 117 2.33 -15.63 -6.99
C ALA A 117 2.32 -16.15 -8.44
N LEU A 118 2.64 -17.43 -8.65
CA LEU A 118 2.63 -18.07 -9.98
C LEU A 118 1.27 -18.67 -10.37
N GLY A 119 0.24 -18.52 -9.54
CA GLY A 119 -1.06 -19.17 -9.70
C GLY A 119 -1.14 -20.55 -9.05
N GLU A 120 -2.01 -21.43 -9.56
CA GLU A 120 -2.15 -22.79 -9.05
C GLU A 120 -0.95 -23.67 -9.42
N GLY A 121 -0.39 -24.35 -8.42
CA GLY A 121 0.75 -25.24 -8.63
C GLY A 121 1.39 -25.73 -7.33
N HIS A 122 2.43 -26.55 -7.47
CA HIS A 122 3.21 -26.97 -6.31
C HIS A 122 4.02 -25.81 -5.76
N ARG A 123 3.83 -25.52 -4.48
CA ARG A 123 4.64 -24.57 -3.72
C ARG A 123 5.56 -25.34 -2.76
N VAL A 124 6.82 -24.94 -2.74
CA VAL A 124 7.83 -25.53 -1.87
C VAL A 124 7.53 -25.13 -0.43
N PRO A 125 7.54 -26.06 0.55
CA PRO A 125 7.34 -25.72 1.95
C PRO A 125 8.27 -24.60 2.43
N GLY A 126 7.76 -23.66 3.21
CA GLY A 126 8.53 -22.50 3.65
C GLY A 126 9.70 -22.86 4.58
N ASP A 127 9.60 -23.97 5.29
CA ASP A 127 10.63 -24.54 6.16
C ASP A 127 11.64 -25.42 5.40
N ALA A 128 11.66 -25.36 4.05
CA ALA A 128 12.62 -26.07 3.24
C ALA A 128 14.07 -25.74 3.67
N PRO A 129 14.96 -26.74 3.77
CA PRO A 129 16.36 -26.50 4.12
C PRO A 129 17.03 -25.50 3.17
N ALA A 130 17.94 -24.67 3.70
CA ALA A 130 18.64 -23.65 2.90
C ALA A 130 19.35 -24.25 1.67
N ALA A 131 19.86 -25.48 1.77
CA ALA A 131 20.44 -26.20 0.64
C ALA A 131 19.42 -26.48 -0.48
N ARG A 132 18.18 -26.82 -0.15
CA ARG A 132 17.10 -27.02 -1.12
C ARG A 132 16.72 -25.70 -1.79
N LEU A 133 16.62 -24.61 -1.02
CA LEU A 133 16.34 -23.28 -1.57
C LEU A 133 17.47 -22.82 -2.51
N LYS A 134 18.72 -23.08 -2.15
CA LYS A 134 19.89 -22.81 -3.01
C LYS A 134 19.77 -23.51 -4.36
N VAL A 135 19.43 -24.80 -4.38
CA VAL A 135 19.23 -25.57 -5.63
C VAL A 135 18.08 -24.98 -6.47
N LEU A 136 16.98 -24.56 -5.84
CA LEU A 136 15.88 -23.90 -6.57
C LEU A 136 16.34 -22.59 -7.21
N ILE A 137 17.14 -21.80 -6.49
CA ILE A 137 17.67 -20.55 -7.01
C ILE A 137 18.67 -20.81 -8.14
N GLU A 138 19.64 -21.69 -7.97
CA GLU A 138 20.70 -21.85 -8.97
C GLU A 138 20.21 -22.62 -10.21
N ASP A 139 19.47 -23.71 -10.00
CA ASP A 139 19.25 -24.72 -11.03
C ASP A 139 17.80 -24.82 -11.54
N ALA A 140 16.80 -24.44 -10.74
CA ALA A 140 15.40 -24.58 -11.17
C ALA A 140 15.00 -23.52 -12.21
N ARG A 141 13.90 -23.78 -12.91
CA ARG A 141 13.18 -22.78 -13.72
C ARG A 141 12.28 -21.96 -12.78
N ASP A 142 10.99 -21.93 -13.06
CA ASP A 142 9.99 -21.32 -12.21
C ASP A 142 9.76 -22.18 -10.97
N PHE A 143 9.70 -21.53 -9.83
CA PHE A 143 9.36 -22.13 -8.55
C PHE A 143 8.74 -21.07 -7.65
N GLU A 144 8.03 -21.50 -6.62
CA GLU A 144 7.50 -20.64 -5.59
C GLU A 144 7.60 -21.34 -4.23
N THR A 145 7.90 -20.58 -3.17
CA THR A 145 7.84 -21.05 -1.79
C THR A 145 6.55 -20.61 -1.11
N HIS A 146 6.09 -21.43 -0.16
CA HIS A 146 5.18 -20.95 0.88
C HIS A 146 5.86 -19.88 1.76
N TRP A 147 5.06 -19.20 2.57
CA TRP A 147 5.55 -18.26 3.57
C TRP A 147 6.41 -18.94 4.62
N THR A 148 7.51 -18.29 4.98
CA THR A 148 8.43 -18.68 6.04
C THR A 148 8.50 -17.57 7.08
N SER A 149 8.44 -17.92 8.35
CA SER A 149 8.60 -16.93 9.43
C SER A 149 10.04 -16.40 9.48
N GLY A 150 10.16 -15.08 9.60
CA GLY A 150 11.39 -14.33 9.81
C GLY A 150 11.45 -13.70 11.21
N ARG A 151 12.38 -12.76 11.39
CA ARG A 151 12.52 -12.00 12.64
C ARG A 151 11.51 -10.86 12.71
N GLY A 152 11.01 -10.55 13.90
CA GLY A 152 10.18 -9.35 14.13
C GLY A 152 8.84 -9.41 13.41
N GLU A 153 8.17 -10.55 13.51
CA GLU A 153 6.85 -10.82 12.91
C GLU A 153 6.80 -10.66 11.38
N GLN A 154 7.98 -10.62 10.75
CA GLN A 154 8.08 -10.66 9.31
C GLN A 154 7.92 -12.09 8.80
N PHE A 155 7.38 -12.21 7.61
CA PHE A 155 7.29 -13.43 6.82
C PHE A 155 7.93 -13.17 5.47
N TYR A 156 8.53 -14.18 4.88
CA TYR A 156 9.09 -14.05 3.55
C TYR A 156 8.71 -15.22 2.67
N ARG A 157 8.66 -14.96 1.37
CA ARG A 157 8.56 -15.99 0.34
C ARG A 157 9.36 -15.58 -0.88
N THR A 158 9.60 -16.53 -1.76
CA THR A 158 10.41 -16.32 -2.96
C THR A 158 9.81 -17.08 -4.12
N TRP A 159 9.78 -16.45 -5.29
CA TRP A 159 9.38 -17.11 -6.52
C TRP A 159 10.22 -16.64 -7.70
N ARG A 160 10.29 -17.46 -8.73
CA ARG A 160 10.85 -17.09 -10.04
C ARG A 160 9.78 -17.24 -11.11
N SER A 161 9.68 -16.25 -11.99
CA SER A 161 8.91 -16.33 -13.24
C SER A 161 9.82 -15.97 -14.41
N GLY A 162 10.09 -16.94 -15.28
CA GLY A 162 11.06 -16.80 -16.36
C GLY A 162 12.46 -16.50 -15.83
N GLU A 163 12.98 -15.32 -16.17
CA GLU A 163 14.33 -14.88 -15.79
C GLU A 163 14.35 -13.94 -14.56
N THR A 164 13.19 -13.70 -13.93
CA THR A 164 13.05 -12.76 -12.81
C THR A 164 12.85 -13.52 -11.49
N LEU A 165 13.76 -13.33 -10.54
CA LEU A 165 13.61 -13.78 -9.16
C LEU A 165 12.99 -12.67 -8.32
N HIS A 166 11.98 -13.02 -7.53
CA HIS A 166 11.26 -12.14 -6.63
C HIS A 166 11.48 -12.59 -5.18
N ALA A 167 11.78 -11.64 -4.31
CA ALA A 167 11.87 -11.84 -2.88
C ALA A 167 10.90 -10.89 -2.18
N GLU A 168 9.90 -11.44 -1.51
CA GLU A 168 8.89 -10.67 -0.78
C GLU A 168 9.12 -10.85 0.72
N VAL A 169 9.11 -9.72 1.44
CA VAL A 169 9.01 -9.69 2.90
C VAL A 169 7.72 -8.97 3.26
N ALA A 170 6.93 -9.56 4.15
CA ALA A 170 5.67 -9.02 4.61
C ALA A 170 5.62 -8.98 6.14
N ARG A 171 5.02 -7.93 6.68
CA ARG A 171 4.57 -7.83 8.07
C ARG A 171 3.12 -7.37 8.01
N PRO A 172 2.15 -8.30 8.09
CA PRO A 172 0.74 -7.98 7.99
C PRO A 172 0.35 -6.85 8.96
N ALA A 173 -0.35 -5.84 8.44
CA ALA A 173 -0.83 -4.70 9.20
C ALA A 173 -2.12 -4.19 8.57
N SER A 174 -3.19 -4.04 9.34
CA SER A 174 -4.41 -3.41 8.83
C SER A 174 -4.23 -1.89 8.76
N ALA A 175 -4.93 -1.23 7.83
CA ALA A 175 -4.95 0.23 7.77
C ALA A 175 -5.46 0.85 9.09
N GLU A 176 -6.43 0.21 9.73
CA GLU A 176 -6.91 0.59 11.07
C GLU A 176 -5.82 0.51 12.14
N ALA A 177 -5.01 -0.57 12.14
CA ALA A 177 -3.89 -0.71 13.07
C ALA A 177 -2.84 0.39 12.84
N ALA A 178 -2.47 0.66 11.59
CA ALA A 178 -1.53 1.73 11.24
C ALA A 178 -2.04 3.12 11.67
N LEU A 179 -3.33 3.40 11.49
CA LEU A 179 -3.96 4.63 11.99
C LEU A 179 -3.99 4.71 13.51
N SER A 180 -4.19 3.58 14.20
CA SER A 180 -4.14 3.51 15.66
C SER A 180 -2.73 3.80 16.19
N ASP A 181 -1.70 3.23 15.57
CA ASP A 181 -0.29 3.48 15.92
C ASP A 181 0.08 4.95 15.69
N ALA A 182 -0.33 5.52 14.55
CA ALA A 182 -0.14 6.94 14.29
C ALA A 182 -0.88 7.83 15.31
N ALA A 183 -2.10 7.46 15.71
CA ALA A 183 -2.86 8.17 16.73
C ALA A 183 -2.16 8.12 18.10
N TRP A 184 -1.55 6.99 18.46
CA TRP A 184 -0.73 6.85 19.66
C TRP A 184 0.45 7.83 19.64
N ASP A 185 1.18 7.91 18.52
CA ASP A 185 2.31 8.85 18.35
C ASP A 185 1.85 10.32 18.46
N VAL A 186 0.66 10.65 17.95
CA VAL A 186 0.08 11.98 18.15
C VAL A 186 -0.17 12.23 19.62
N ILE A 187 -0.91 11.35 20.31
CA ILE A 187 -1.33 11.55 21.70
C ILE A 187 -0.12 11.61 22.64
N THR A 188 0.88 10.75 22.44
CA THR A 188 2.10 10.72 23.26
C THR A 188 2.97 11.96 23.07
N SER A 189 2.92 12.60 21.89
CA SER A 189 3.66 13.84 21.59
C SER A 189 3.04 15.13 22.15
N ILE A 190 1.81 15.08 22.69
CA ILE A 190 1.10 16.26 23.24
C ILE A 190 1.84 16.79 24.48
N LYS A 191 2.18 18.09 24.46
CA LYS A 191 2.86 18.76 25.58
C LYS A 191 1.95 19.00 26.79
N ASP A 192 0.66 19.26 26.57
CA ASP A 192 -0.32 19.42 27.64
C ASP A 192 -0.64 18.06 28.29
N ARG A 193 -0.12 17.86 29.50
CA ARG A 193 -0.29 16.61 30.26
C ARG A 193 -1.72 16.35 30.72
N VAL A 194 -2.52 17.39 30.92
CA VAL A 194 -3.93 17.23 31.31
C VAL A 194 -4.72 16.74 30.11
N PHE A 195 -4.55 17.40 28.96
CA PHE A 195 -5.21 17.01 27.73
C PHE A 195 -4.77 15.61 27.27
N GLN A 196 -3.47 15.30 27.34
CA GLN A 196 -2.95 13.97 27.03
C GLN A 196 -3.58 12.87 27.90
N ARG A 197 -3.67 13.07 29.21
CA ARG A 197 -4.27 12.08 30.13
C ARG A 197 -5.76 11.88 29.85
N GLU A 198 -6.48 12.95 29.52
CA GLU A 198 -7.89 12.85 29.16
C GLU A 198 -8.09 12.06 27.85
N LEU A 199 -7.24 12.27 26.84
CA LEU A 199 -7.28 11.47 25.61
C LEU A 199 -6.97 10.00 25.86
N MET A 200 -5.95 9.71 26.68
CA MET A 200 -5.63 8.34 27.07
C MET A 200 -6.80 7.68 27.81
N ARG A 201 -7.44 8.39 28.75
CA ARG A 201 -8.64 7.90 29.43
C ARG A 201 -9.78 7.59 28.47
N ARG A 202 -10.07 8.47 27.52
CA ARG A 202 -11.11 8.24 26.49
C ARG A 202 -10.76 7.08 25.56
N SER A 203 -9.47 6.86 25.30
CA SER A 203 -9.02 5.77 24.42
C SER A 203 -9.39 4.38 24.95
N GLU A 204 -9.58 4.24 26.26
CA GLU A 204 -10.06 2.99 26.87
C GLU A 204 -11.51 2.68 26.49
N GLU A 205 -12.34 3.69 26.19
CA GLU A 205 -13.75 3.53 25.83
C GLU A 205 -13.98 3.46 24.31
N VAL A 206 -13.26 4.27 23.53
CA VAL A 206 -13.52 4.46 22.09
C VAL A 206 -12.33 4.15 21.18
N GLY A 207 -11.24 3.62 21.73
CA GLY A 207 -9.99 3.38 21.02
C GLY A 207 -9.14 4.65 20.81
N MET A 208 -7.86 4.47 20.50
CA MET A 208 -6.87 5.55 20.34
C MET A 208 -7.28 6.56 19.27
N LEU A 209 -7.64 6.04 18.09
CA LEU A 209 -8.12 6.82 16.97
C LEU A 209 -9.44 7.54 17.29
N GLY A 210 -10.39 6.84 17.92
CA GLY A 210 -11.67 7.43 18.31
C GLY A 210 -11.53 8.58 19.31
N ALA A 211 -10.65 8.44 20.30
CA ALA A 211 -10.35 9.49 21.27
C ALA A 211 -9.73 10.72 20.60
N LEU A 212 -8.77 10.51 19.70
CA LEU A 212 -8.12 11.60 18.96
C LEU A 212 -9.12 12.33 18.06
N LEU A 213 -9.95 11.59 17.30
CA LEU A 213 -10.96 12.15 16.40
C LEU A 213 -12.08 12.87 17.15
N GLY A 214 -12.52 12.33 18.29
CA GLY A 214 -13.57 12.91 19.13
C GLY A 214 -13.15 14.21 19.81
N ALA A 215 -11.85 14.45 19.98
CA ALA A 215 -11.32 15.73 20.44
C ALA A 215 -11.20 16.78 19.33
N ARG A 216 -11.54 16.43 18.07
CA ARG A 216 -11.56 17.35 16.93
C ARG A 216 -12.99 17.86 16.67
N HIS A 217 -13.21 18.47 15.50
CA HIS A 217 -14.53 18.93 15.09
C HIS A 217 -15.47 17.77 14.74
N ALA A 218 -16.78 18.01 14.88
CA ALA A 218 -17.81 17.12 14.37
C ALA A 218 -17.56 16.88 12.87
N GLY A 219 -17.51 15.61 12.44
CA GLY A 219 -17.19 15.21 11.06
C GLY A 219 -15.77 14.68 10.82
N ALA A 220 -14.87 14.69 11.81
CA ALA A 220 -13.52 14.15 11.62
C ALA A 220 -13.52 12.66 11.18
N ARG A 221 -14.45 11.85 11.71
CA ARG A 221 -14.57 10.43 11.32
C ARG A 221 -15.02 10.24 9.87
N SER A 222 -16.00 11.03 9.40
CA SER A 222 -16.45 10.96 8.00
C SER A 222 -15.38 11.46 7.03
N ASN A 223 -14.55 12.41 7.45
CA ASN A 223 -13.42 12.87 6.63
C ASN A 223 -12.29 11.84 6.59
N LEU A 224 -12.06 11.12 7.69
CA LEU A 224 -11.07 10.04 7.73
C LEU A 224 -11.43 8.91 6.77
N SER A 225 -12.69 8.51 6.67
CA SER A 225 -13.10 7.45 5.73
C SER A 225 -12.89 7.81 4.25
N LEU A 226 -12.77 9.11 3.95
CA LEU A 226 -12.45 9.59 2.60
C LEU A 226 -10.93 9.57 2.32
N LEU A 227 -10.09 9.44 3.36
CA LEU A 227 -8.65 9.36 3.16
C LEU A 227 -8.24 8.00 2.60
N PRO A 228 -7.30 7.96 1.65
CA PRO A 228 -6.74 6.71 1.16
C PRO A 228 -6.15 5.81 2.27
N ASP A 229 -5.50 6.42 3.26
CA ASP A 229 -4.84 5.71 4.36
C ASP A 229 -5.80 5.02 5.34
N ALA A 230 -7.12 5.29 5.25
CA ALA A 230 -8.12 4.51 5.98
C ALA A 230 -8.35 3.12 5.39
N HIS A 231 -7.91 2.90 4.15
CA HIS A 231 -8.18 1.68 3.39
C HIS A 231 -6.91 0.94 2.97
N PHE A 232 -5.81 1.67 2.77
CA PHE A 232 -4.54 1.12 2.33
C PHE A 232 -3.40 1.49 3.28
N THR A 233 -2.46 0.55 3.47
CA THR A 233 -1.22 0.76 4.21
C THR A 233 -0.13 -0.16 3.68
N VAL A 234 1.13 0.13 4.00
CA VAL A 234 2.28 -0.72 3.63
C VAL A 234 2.33 -1.96 4.52
N GLN A 235 2.29 -3.13 3.88
CA GLN A 235 2.36 -4.44 4.55
C GLN A 235 3.50 -5.32 4.01
N ALA A 236 4.06 -4.98 2.85
CA ALA A 236 5.09 -5.78 2.20
C ALA A 236 6.14 -4.92 1.49
N ALA A 237 7.25 -5.55 1.15
CA ALA A 237 8.24 -5.05 0.21
C ALA A 237 8.68 -6.20 -0.70
N VAL A 238 8.70 -5.96 -2.01
CA VAL A 238 9.10 -6.95 -3.01
C VAL A 238 10.30 -6.43 -3.77
N HIS A 239 11.42 -7.15 -3.67
CA HIS A 239 12.61 -6.91 -4.47
C HIS A 239 12.69 -7.91 -5.61
N THR A 240 13.17 -7.44 -6.75
CA THR A 240 13.28 -8.25 -7.97
C THR A 240 14.66 -8.14 -8.58
N VAL A 241 15.16 -9.23 -9.14
CA VAL A 241 16.39 -9.25 -9.93
C VAL A 241 16.19 -10.11 -11.17
N THR A 242 16.84 -9.75 -12.27
CA THR A 242 16.74 -10.45 -13.56
C THR A 242 18.10 -10.95 -14.03
N GLY A 243 18.10 -11.98 -14.89
CA GLY A 243 19.32 -12.47 -15.55
C GLY A 243 20.21 -13.32 -14.64
N PRO A 244 21.55 -13.33 -14.82
CA PRO A 244 22.45 -14.23 -14.09
C PRO A 244 22.33 -14.09 -12.56
N ASP A 245 22.12 -12.87 -12.08
CA ASP A 245 21.97 -12.58 -10.65
C ASP A 245 20.68 -13.17 -10.06
N ALA A 246 19.66 -13.41 -10.88
CA ALA A 246 18.45 -14.12 -10.47
C ALA A 246 18.72 -15.58 -10.13
N ARG A 247 19.85 -16.16 -10.56
CA ARG A 247 20.28 -17.52 -10.24
C ARG A 247 21.39 -17.57 -9.18
N ASN A 248 21.60 -16.48 -8.43
CA ASN A 248 22.65 -16.40 -7.42
C ASN A 248 22.05 -16.40 -5.99
N ALA A 249 22.45 -17.37 -5.16
CA ALA A 249 21.94 -17.51 -3.80
C ALA A 249 22.47 -16.45 -2.81
N ASP A 250 23.63 -15.84 -3.06
CA ASP A 250 24.10 -14.66 -2.31
C ASP A 250 23.26 -13.42 -2.66
N THR A 251 22.93 -13.23 -3.93
CA THR A 251 22.03 -12.16 -4.39
C THR A 251 20.66 -12.30 -3.75
N HIS A 252 20.07 -13.50 -3.75
CA HIS A 252 18.80 -13.76 -3.06
C HIS A 252 18.82 -13.35 -1.58
N ARG A 253 19.87 -13.71 -0.84
CA ARG A 253 20.04 -13.30 0.56
C ARG A 253 20.18 -11.79 0.71
N ALA A 254 20.82 -11.11 -0.22
CA ALA A 254 20.91 -9.67 -0.23
C ALA A 254 19.53 -9.02 -0.48
N LEU A 255 18.74 -9.55 -1.42
CA LEU A 255 17.38 -9.06 -1.71
C LEU A 255 16.46 -9.20 -0.49
N LEU A 256 16.47 -10.35 0.20
CA LEU A 256 15.66 -10.51 1.42
C LEU A 256 16.05 -9.53 2.53
N ARG A 257 17.35 -9.26 2.71
CA ARG A 257 17.80 -8.24 3.67
C ARG A 257 17.38 -6.84 3.26
N ALA A 258 17.48 -6.51 1.98
CA ALA A 258 17.07 -5.22 1.45
C ALA A 258 15.56 -5.00 1.59
N ALA A 259 14.75 -6.00 1.22
CA ALA A 259 13.30 -5.96 1.37
C ALA A 259 12.86 -5.84 2.84
N SER A 260 13.53 -6.55 3.75
CA SER A 260 13.27 -6.45 5.19
C SER A 260 13.57 -5.05 5.73
N ALA A 261 14.72 -4.47 5.35
CA ALA A 261 15.10 -3.12 5.76
C ALA A 261 14.19 -2.04 5.15
N GLU A 262 13.83 -2.18 3.87
CA GLU A 262 12.89 -1.28 3.21
C GLU A 262 11.51 -1.34 3.88
N LEU A 263 11.00 -2.54 4.18
CA LEU A 263 9.70 -2.67 4.85
C LEU A 263 9.67 -1.93 6.19
N ASP A 264 10.71 -2.07 7.01
CA ASP A 264 10.81 -1.36 8.30
C ASP A 264 10.87 0.17 8.11
N GLU A 265 11.60 0.64 7.09
CA GLU A 265 11.67 2.06 6.75
C GLU A 265 10.33 2.61 6.26
N LEU A 266 9.68 1.91 5.33
CA LEU A 266 8.39 2.29 4.76
C LEU A 266 7.32 2.37 5.84
N GLN A 267 7.18 1.34 6.68
CA GLN A 267 6.19 1.34 7.77
C GLN A 267 6.46 2.46 8.79
N SER A 268 7.73 2.70 9.13
CA SER A 268 8.08 3.81 10.03
C SER A 268 7.82 5.18 9.41
N HIS A 269 7.99 5.30 8.08
CA HIS A 269 7.73 6.54 7.35
C HIS A 269 6.24 6.83 7.24
N THR A 270 5.43 5.86 6.82
CA THR A 270 3.98 6.01 6.68
C THR A 270 3.31 6.32 8.01
N THR A 271 3.70 5.66 9.11
CA THR A 271 3.18 5.99 10.46
C THR A 271 3.47 7.45 10.86
N ARG A 272 4.66 7.98 10.53
CA ARG A 272 5.00 9.38 10.80
C ARG A 272 4.19 10.35 9.94
N GLN A 273 4.03 10.07 8.66
CA GLN A 273 3.20 10.88 7.76
C GLN A 273 1.73 10.90 8.23
N LEU A 274 1.20 9.73 8.61
CA LEU A 274 -0.14 9.61 9.16
C LEU A 274 -0.29 10.42 10.45
N ALA A 275 0.69 10.37 11.34
CA ALA A 275 0.70 11.16 12.56
C ALA A 275 0.68 12.67 12.26
N GLU A 276 1.37 13.14 11.22
CA GLU A 276 1.33 14.54 10.77
C GLU A 276 -0.04 14.93 10.22
N VAL A 277 -0.66 14.11 9.38
CA VAL A 277 -2.04 14.31 8.87
C VAL A 277 -3.03 14.40 10.05
N LEU A 278 -2.91 13.45 10.99
CA LEU A 278 -3.71 13.42 12.20
C LEU A 278 -3.44 14.64 13.11
N ARG A 279 -2.25 15.25 13.11
CA ARG A 279 -1.98 16.50 13.85
C ARG A 279 -2.59 17.73 13.19
N HIS A 280 -2.44 17.90 11.87
CA HIS A 280 -2.76 19.15 11.19
C HIS A 280 -4.24 19.41 10.91
N GLY A 281 -5.09 18.37 10.97
CA GLY A 281 -6.53 18.53 10.78
C GLY A 281 -7.00 17.73 9.58
N LEU A 282 -8.05 16.93 9.76
CA LEU A 282 -8.84 16.39 8.66
C LEU A 282 -9.76 17.50 8.14
N LYS A 283 -9.17 18.59 7.62
CA LYS A 283 -9.94 19.70 7.06
C LYS A 283 -10.72 19.19 5.85
N ASN A 284 -11.97 19.61 5.70
CA ASN A 284 -12.73 19.37 4.48
C ASN A 284 -11.94 19.94 3.30
N ASN A 285 -11.53 19.09 2.37
CA ASN A 285 -11.32 19.52 0.99
C ASN A 285 -12.69 19.59 0.31
#